data_AF-U7V4T8-F1
#
_entry.id   AF-U7V4T8-F1
#
_cell.length_a   1.000
_cell.length_b   1.000
_cell.length_c   1.000
_cell.angle_alpha   90.00
_cell.angle_beta   90.00
_cell.angle_gamma   90.00
#
_symmetry.space_group_name_H-M   'P 1'
#
loop_
_entity.id
_entity.type
_entity.pdbx_description
1 polymer ?
#
loop_
_entity_poly.entity_id
_entity_poly.type
_entity_poly.pdbx_seq_one_letter_code
_entity_poly.pdbx_strand_id
1 'polypeptide(L)'
;MNNNISRRKLVAGAAWSAPAVLATTAVPAYASSTECLPDQSKGGLKKHENYAQELVWDVPADAKELHFEVTGAAGGSFSDDSTGITGIGGAGTTVKGIVRLNGTGKFTFIAGEGGGYNRGNSVNPGKGYGSGGAHGPSLTDRAGENAKEFFGPTGGGASAILFNNEPLVVAGAGGGAGILINQRSNDNQDLYWQMNEPIYGGSGGEKANAAASTVATFVNDTSAAIPANGGQGGEPTGDGGQGGPNPALRLPSGGAIHAESSQGVSIVNNTIAGQKGGKAGDDRKADGAQSSAQYSSVTLGAETLATIVHSGTGGGGYGGGGSGSVAALAAYQGEGGTAPGASAPEETKDSAKSTPTQDHAKGETSKGITRPTGAFSAGAFGAGGGAGGSYVDKTVEKGVIVPGENWGVVGQRIHGAIKFWYC
;
A
#
# COMPACT_ATOMS: atom_id res chain seq x y z
N MET A 1 -25.32 36.25 -92.19
CA MET A 1 -25.17 36.38 -90.73
C MET A 1 -23.70 36.60 -90.42
N ASN A 2 -23.40 37.79 -89.89
CA ASN A 2 -22.38 38.17 -88.90
C ASN A 2 -21.02 37.45 -88.93
N ASN A 3 -19.97 38.13 -89.40
CA ASN A 3 -19.03 39.02 -88.65
C ASN A 3 -17.77 38.24 -88.20
N ASN A 4 -16.65 38.41 -88.92
CA ASN A 4 -15.54 39.38 -88.67
C ASN A 4 -14.45 38.76 -87.76
N ILE A 5 -13.29 38.37 -88.33
CA ILE A 5 -12.06 39.20 -88.57
C ILE A 5 -11.39 39.58 -87.24
N SER A 6 -10.07 39.55 -87.01
CA SER A 6 -8.86 39.04 -87.68
C SER A 6 -7.70 39.73 -86.94
N ARG A 7 -6.63 38.96 -86.63
CA ARG A 7 -5.20 39.34 -86.69
C ARG A 7 -4.71 40.64 -86.01
N ARG A 8 -3.64 40.49 -85.21
CA ARG A 8 -2.28 41.10 -85.38
C ARG A 8 -1.44 40.74 -84.14
N LYS A 9 -0.48 39.83 -84.20
CA LYS A 9 0.92 39.90 -84.70
C LYS A 9 1.84 40.91 -83.98
N LEU A 10 2.91 40.32 -83.42
CA LEU A 10 4.27 40.85 -83.15
C LEU A 10 4.36 41.85 -81.97
N VAL A 11 5.38 41.83 -81.10
CA VAL A 11 6.82 41.97 -81.40
C VAL A 11 7.68 41.44 -80.22
N ALA A 12 8.90 41.05 -80.56
CA ALA A 12 10.02 40.63 -79.71
C ALA A 12 10.56 41.71 -78.75
N GLY A 13 11.29 41.30 -77.72
CA GLY A 13 12.13 42.20 -76.95
C GLY A 13 12.83 41.53 -75.77
N ALA A 14 14.06 41.07 -75.99
CA ALA A 14 14.99 40.81 -74.90
C ALA A 14 15.51 42.15 -74.37
N ALA A 15 15.49 42.34 -73.04
CA ALA A 15 16.21 43.42 -72.37
C ALA A 15 16.92 42.83 -71.15
N TRP A 16 18.24 42.93 -71.14
CA TRP A 16 19.11 42.62 -70.02
C TRP A 16 19.11 43.79 -69.03
N SER A 17 18.97 43.50 -67.74
CA SER A 17 19.39 44.39 -66.65
C SER A 17 19.67 43.56 -65.38
N ALA A 18 20.93 43.47 -65.00
CA ALA A 18 21.36 43.11 -63.64
C ALA A 18 21.45 44.40 -62.79
N PRO A 19 21.71 44.36 -61.46
CA PRO A 19 21.18 43.51 -60.39
C PRO A 19 20.38 44.37 -59.38
N ALA A 20 19.41 43.79 -58.66
CA ALA A 20 18.91 44.39 -57.43
C ALA A 20 19.24 43.46 -56.26
N VAL A 21 20.26 43.84 -55.50
CA VAL A 21 20.50 43.31 -54.16
C VAL A 21 19.30 43.74 -53.31
N LEU A 22 18.28 42.89 -53.27
CA LEU A 22 17.29 42.95 -52.20
C LEU A 22 18.01 42.42 -50.97
N ALA A 23 18.38 43.34 -50.09
CA ALA A 23 18.63 43.06 -48.69
C ALA A 23 17.39 42.31 -48.16
N THR A 24 17.46 40.98 -48.14
CA THR A 24 16.60 40.21 -47.26
C THR A 24 17.01 40.64 -45.88
N THR A 25 16.21 41.52 -45.28
CA THR A 25 16.17 41.69 -43.85
C THR A 25 16.23 40.31 -43.27
N ALA A 26 17.33 40.02 -42.56
CA ALA A 26 17.41 38.86 -41.72
C ALA A 26 16.11 38.90 -40.91
N VAL A 27 15.16 38.02 -41.27
CA VAL A 27 14.24 37.50 -40.27
C VAL A 27 15.22 37.03 -39.23
N PRO A 28 15.29 37.64 -38.03
CA PRO A 28 15.94 36.94 -36.97
C PRO A 28 15.10 35.67 -36.91
N ALA A 29 15.69 34.56 -37.33
CA ALA A 29 15.36 33.30 -36.72
C ALA A 29 15.70 33.53 -35.24
N TYR A 30 14.76 34.17 -34.53
CA TYR A 30 14.51 33.87 -33.13
C TYR A 30 14.05 32.42 -33.16
N ALA A 31 15.04 31.54 -33.37
CA ALA A 31 15.15 30.34 -32.60
C ALA A 31 15.12 30.82 -31.14
N SER A 32 13.91 31.01 -30.61
CA SER A 32 13.67 31.02 -29.17
C SER A 32 13.78 29.58 -28.67
N SER A 33 14.92 28.96 -28.98
CA SER A 33 15.53 27.94 -28.16
C SER A 33 16.50 28.72 -27.29
N THR A 34 15.98 29.48 -26.33
CA THR A 34 16.66 29.49 -25.04
C THR A 34 16.71 28.03 -24.66
N GLU A 35 17.88 27.41 -24.84
CA GLU A 35 18.10 26.04 -24.38
C GLU A 35 17.61 26.00 -22.93
N CYS A 36 16.58 25.20 -22.67
CA CYS A 36 16.19 24.79 -21.33
C CYS A 36 17.38 23.99 -20.77
N LEU A 37 18.46 24.68 -20.39
CA LEU A 37 19.62 24.06 -19.81
C LEU A 37 19.19 23.55 -18.44
N PRO A 38 19.29 22.23 -18.16
CA PRO A 38 18.80 21.64 -16.93
C PRO A 38 19.61 22.01 -15.68
N ASP A 39 20.30 23.17 -15.64
CA ASP A 39 21.31 23.41 -14.62
C ASP A 39 21.44 24.87 -14.15
N GLN A 40 20.32 25.52 -13.78
CA GLN A 40 20.37 26.67 -12.84
C GLN A 40 19.29 26.70 -11.75
N SER A 41 18.36 25.74 -11.66
CA SER A 41 17.50 25.60 -10.46
C SER A 41 18.20 24.75 -9.40
N LYS A 42 18.96 25.41 -8.51
CA LYS A 42 19.18 24.86 -7.17
C LYS A 42 17.80 24.66 -6.51
N GLY A 43 17.29 23.43 -6.46
CA GLY A 43 16.05 23.16 -5.75
C GLY A 43 15.31 21.85 -6.08
N GLY A 44 15.99 20.73 -6.32
CA GLY A 44 15.32 19.45 -6.15
C GLY A 44 15.04 19.22 -4.66
N LEU A 45 13.78 19.09 -4.25
CA LEU A 45 13.45 18.65 -2.89
C LEU A 45 13.63 17.13 -2.82
N LYS A 46 14.81 16.70 -2.34
CA LYS A 46 14.97 15.38 -1.73
C LYS A 46 14.78 15.56 -0.23
N LYS A 47 13.73 14.96 0.30
CA LYS A 47 13.34 15.15 1.69
C LYS A 47 14.35 14.47 2.65
N HIS A 48 14.73 15.20 3.68
CA HIS A 48 15.51 14.73 4.83
C HIS A 48 14.65 13.86 5.76
N GLU A 49 15.29 12.94 6.46
CA GLU A 49 14.73 11.73 7.12
C GLU A 49 13.53 11.86 8.08
N ASN A 50 12.93 13.05 8.34
CA ASN A 50 11.99 13.18 9.47
C ASN A 50 10.67 13.99 9.32
N TYR A 51 10.39 14.79 8.27
CA TYR A 51 9.11 15.56 8.21
C TYR A 51 8.68 16.03 6.84
N ALA A 52 7.41 15.83 6.45
CA ALA A 52 6.84 16.32 5.17
C ALA A 52 7.32 17.77 4.91
N GLN A 53 8.08 17.98 3.84
CA GLN A 53 8.70 19.28 3.56
C GLN A 53 7.74 20.11 2.74
N GLU A 54 7.43 21.30 3.23
CA GLU A 54 6.77 22.36 2.48
C GLU A 54 7.80 23.41 2.08
N LEU A 55 7.85 23.75 0.79
CA LEU A 55 8.66 24.83 0.25
C LEU A 55 7.73 25.80 -0.48
N VAL A 56 7.74 27.06 -0.07
CA VAL A 56 7.06 28.14 -0.79
C VAL A 56 8.08 28.89 -1.63
N TRP A 57 7.77 29.11 -2.90
CA TRP A 57 8.67 29.71 -3.86
C TRP A 57 7.95 30.73 -4.74
N ASP A 58 8.51 31.93 -4.86
CA ASP A 58 8.00 32.97 -5.75
C ASP A 58 8.37 32.68 -7.20
N VAL A 59 7.44 32.90 -8.13
CA VAL A 59 7.72 32.77 -9.57
C VAL A 59 8.80 33.78 -9.98
N PRO A 60 9.92 33.34 -10.57
CA PRO A 60 10.92 34.26 -11.11
C PRO A 60 10.32 35.15 -12.21
N ALA A 61 10.66 36.44 -12.23
CA ALA A 61 10.05 37.42 -13.14
C ALA A 61 10.20 37.09 -14.63
N ASP A 62 11.30 36.41 -15.01
CA ASP A 62 11.61 36.07 -16.40
C ASP A 62 11.19 34.65 -16.79
N ALA A 63 10.72 33.83 -15.85
CA ALA A 63 10.32 32.46 -16.12
C ALA A 63 9.03 32.41 -16.96
N LYS A 64 9.02 31.53 -17.97
CA LYS A 64 7.89 31.30 -18.89
C LYS A 64 7.24 29.94 -18.66
N GLU A 65 7.98 28.97 -18.15
CA GLU A 65 7.54 27.61 -17.93
C GLU A 65 8.12 27.03 -16.64
N LEU A 66 7.31 26.27 -15.90
CA LEU A 66 7.78 25.39 -14.83
C LEU A 66 7.65 23.95 -15.32
N HIS A 67 8.76 23.25 -15.39
CA HIS A 67 8.79 21.81 -15.65
C HIS A 67 8.93 21.08 -14.32
N PHE A 68 8.23 19.96 -14.15
CA PHE A 68 8.26 19.24 -12.88
C PHE A 68 8.13 17.72 -13.03
N GLU A 69 8.60 17.03 -11.99
CA GLU A 69 8.36 15.62 -11.67
C GLU A 69 8.05 15.52 -10.17
N VAL A 70 6.87 14.98 -9.83
CA VAL A 70 6.34 14.88 -8.46
C VAL A 70 6.03 13.43 -8.16
N THR A 71 6.65 12.87 -7.13
CA THR A 71 6.41 11.49 -6.69
C THR A 71 5.78 11.48 -5.29
N GLY A 72 4.67 10.78 -5.13
CA GLY A 72 4.04 10.52 -3.83
C GLY A 72 4.89 9.60 -2.96
N ALA A 73 4.68 9.58 -1.64
CA ALA A 73 5.45 8.71 -0.76
C ALA A 73 4.96 7.24 -0.81
N ALA A 74 5.83 6.31 -0.39
CA ALA A 74 5.48 4.90 -0.30
C ALA A 74 4.70 4.58 0.99
N GLY A 75 3.99 3.45 0.99
CA GLY A 75 3.45 2.85 2.20
C GLY A 75 4.53 2.21 3.08
N GLY A 76 4.20 1.99 4.35
CA GLY A 76 5.06 1.29 5.30
C GLY A 76 5.21 -0.19 4.95
N SER A 77 6.38 -0.75 5.27
CA SER A 77 6.74 -2.15 5.03
C SER A 77 7.27 -2.79 6.31
N PHE A 78 7.23 -4.11 6.38
CA PHE A 78 7.82 -4.88 7.48
C PHE A 78 8.36 -6.22 7.01
N SER A 79 9.30 -6.76 7.78
CA SER A 79 9.66 -8.17 7.76
C SER A 79 9.58 -8.73 9.18
N ASP A 80 9.28 -10.02 9.26
CA ASP A 80 9.39 -10.82 10.45
C ASP A 80 10.25 -12.04 10.18
N ASP A 81 11.53 -11.94 10.52
CA ASP A 81 12.51 -13.00 10.33
C ASP A 81 12.14 -14.29 11.10
N SER A 82 11.36 -14.18 12.19
CA SER A 82 10.95 -15.34 13.00
C SER A 82 9.80 -16.15 12.38
N THR A 83 9.06 -15.57 11.44
CA THR A 83 7.94 -16.21 10.76
C THR A 83 8.11 -16.27 9.24
N GLY A 84 9.16 -15.65 8.69
CA GLY A 84 9.39 -15.52 7.25
C GLY A 84 8.42 -14.56 6.54
N ILE A 85 7.60 -13.84 7.31
CA ILE A 85 6.52 -13.03 6.78
C ILE A 85 7.04 -11.65 6.41
N THR A 86 6.74 -11.21 5.20
CA THR A 86 7.09 -9.87 4.71
C THR A 86 5.83 -9.17 4.21
N GLY A 87 5.76 -7.85 4.40
CA GLY A 87 4.77 -7.00 3.75
C GLY A 87 5.45 -5.79 3.16
N ILE A 88 5.15 -5.50 1.89
CA ILE A 88 5.75 -4.40 1.13
C ILE A 88 4.69 -3.32 0.87
N GLY A 89 4.93 -2.13 1.38
CA GLY A 89 4.07 -0.97 1.16
C GLY A 89 4.07 -0.56 -0.31
N GLY A 90 2.92 -0.09 -0.80
CA GLY A 90 2.79 0.32 -2.20
C GLY A 90 3.63 1.54 -2.54
N ALA A 91 3.94 1.71 -3.82
CA ALA A 91 4.65 2.88 -4.33
C ALA A 91 3.71 4.09 -4.51
N GLY A 92 4.24 5.30 -4.37
CA GLY A 92 3.50 6.53 -4.65
C GLY A 92 3.57 6.90 -6.12
N THR A 93 2.48 7.39 -6.70
CA THR A 93 2.41 7.78 -8.11
C THR A 93 3.49 8.80 -8.47
N THR A 94 3.98 8.78 -9.71
CA THR A 94 4.78 9.89 -10.25
C THR A 94 3.98 10.68 -11.28
N VAL A 95 4.03 12.00 -11.20
CA VAL A 95 3.37 12.92 -12.13
C VAL A 95 4.44 13.82 -12.76
N LYS A 96 4.38 13.98 -14.09
CA LYS A 96 5.27 14.87 -14.84
C LYS A 96 4.44 15.85 -15.66
N GLY A 97 4.96 17.05 -15.88
CA GLY A 97 4.26 18.05 -16.68
C GLY A 97 4.97 19.39 -16.76
N ILE A 98 4.32 20.31 -17.48
CA ILE A 98 4.80 21.67 -17.73
C ILE A 98 3.68 22.65 -17.40
N VAL A 99 3.98 23.73 -16.67
CA VAL A 99 3.04 24.82 -16.40
C VAL A 99 3.53 26.07 -17.10
N ARG A 100 2.70 26.67 -17.96
CA ARG A 100 3.01 27.99 -18.53
C ARG A 100 2.76 29.09 -17.50
N LEU A 101 3.71 30.01 -17.39
CA LEU A 101 3.74 31.08 -16.40
C LEU A 101 3.37 32.40 -17.07
N ASN A 102 2.27 33.00 -16.61
CA ASN A 102 1.70 34.23 -17.20
C ASN A 102 1.77 35.43 -16.25
N GLY A 103 2.79 35.51 -15.39
CA GLY A 103 2.96 36.63 -14.46
C GLY A 103 3.49 36.20 -13.10
N THR A 104 3.17 36.98 -12.07
CA THR A 104 3.60 36.75 -10.69
C THR A 104 2.68 35.76 -9.97
N GLY A 105 3.25 35.01 -9.03
CA GLY A 105 2.51 34.05 -8.21
C GLY A 105 3.45 33.28 -7.29
N LYS A 106 2.88 32.39 -6.49
CA LYS A 106 3.63 31.54 -5.56
C LYS A 106 3.32 30.08 -5.79
N PHE A 107 4.38 29.29 -5.91
CA PHE A 107 4.29 27.84 -5.84
C PHE A 107 4.48 27.38 -4.40
N THR A 108 3.68 26.39 -3.98
CA THR A 108 3.91 25.64 -2.74
C THR A 108 4.14 24.19 -3.12
N PHE A 109 5.33 23.68 -2.80
CA PHE A 109 5.74 22.31 -3.04
C PHE A 109 5.65 21.53 -1.72
N ILE A 110 4.92 20.41 -1.72
CA ILE A 110 4.71 19.58 -0.54
C ILE A 110 5.21 18.18 -0.86
N ALA A 111 6.31 17.75 -0.23
CA ALA A 111 6.82 16.39 -0.38
C ALA A 111 6.27 15.47 0.72
N GLY A 112 5.59 14.40 0.29
CA GLY A 112 4.99 13.41 1.17
C GLY A 112 6.00 12.61 2.00
N GLU A 113 5.56 12.10 3.14
CA GLU A 113 6.31 11.21 4.01
C GLU A 113 5.90 9.75 3.81
N GLY A 114 6.87 8.85 3.78
CA GLY A 114 6.60 7.41 3.75
C GLY A 114 5.84 6.93 4.97
N GLY A 115 5.02 5.90 4.78
CA GLY A 115 4.37 5.17 5.86
C GLY A 115 5.38 4.49 6.78
N GLY A 116 4.94 4.16 7.99
CA GLY A 116 5.77 3.49 9.00
C GLY A 116 5.19 2.15 9.41
N TYR A 117 5.98 1.44 10.21
CA TYR A 117 5.56 0.20 10.85
C TYR A 117 6.28 0.04 12.18
N ASN A 118 5.55 -0.43 13.19
CA ASN A 118 6.11 -0.98 14.42
C ASN A 118 5.18 -2.10 14.90
N ARG A 119 5.72 -3.32 14.99
CA ARG A 119 4.92 -4.55 15.18
C ARG A 119 3.92 -4.47 16.33
N GLY A 120 4.31 -3.90 17.47
CA GLY A 120 3.49 -3.89 18.69
C GLY A 120 2.99 -2.51 19.10
N ASN A 121 3.26 -1.46 18.32
CA ASN A 121 2.85 -0.10 18.67
C ASN A 121 2.27 0.62 17.46
N SER A 122 1.22 1.39 17.71
CA SER A 122 0.72 2.35 16.74
C SER A 122 1.83 3.33 16.33
N VAL A 123 1.93 3.62 15.04
CA VAL A 123 2.85 4.63 14.50
C VAL A 123 2.09 5.71 13.76
N ASN A 124 2.64 6.91 13.75
CA ASN A 124 2.06 8.00 12.97
C ASN A 124 2.03 7.65 11.48
N PRO A 125 1.00 8.01 10.72
CA PRO A 125 1.00 7.84 9.27
C PRO A 125 2.01 8.76 8.58
N GLY A 126 2.25 8.51 7.29
CA GLY A 126 2.98 9.46 6.46
C GLY A 126 2.21 10.77 6.30
N LYS A 127 2.80 11.91 6.65
CA LYS A 127 2.23 13.24 6.44
C LYS A 127 2.48 13.73 5.01
N GLY A 128 1.65 14.66 4.52
CA GLY A 128 1.80 15.25 3.19
C GLY A 128 0.64 16.16 2.86
N TYR A 129 0.39 16.37 1.56
CA TYR A 129 -0.79 17.11 1.11
C TYR A 129 -2.06 16.42 1.59
N GLY A 130 -2.23 15.13 1.34
CA GLY A 130 -3.10 14.24 2.10
C GLY A 130 -2.24 13.31 2.96
N SER A 131 -2.63 13.06 4.20
CA SER A 131 -1.91 12.14 5.09
C SER A 131 -2.32 10.69 4.82
N GLY A 132 -1.43 9.74 5.07
CA GLY A 132 -1.81 8.33 5.14
C GLY A 132 -2.78 8.06 6.29
N GLY A 133 -3.44 6.91 6.25
CA GLY A 133 -4.37 6.51 7.30
C GLY A 133 -3.66 6.14 8.60
N ALA A 134 -4.23 6.55 9.73
CA ALA A 134 -3.76 6.15 11.06
C ALA A 134 -4.30 4.77 11.47
N HIS A 135 -3.77 4.21 12.55
CA HIS A 135 -4.40 3.04 13.17
C HIS A 135 -5.74 3.43 13.82
N GLY A 136 -6.70 2.51 13.75
CA GLY A 136 -7.94 2.58 14.51
C GLY A 136 -7.71 2.38 16.02
N PRO A 137 -8.76 2.50 16.84
CA PRO A 137 -8.66 2.34 18.28
C PRO A 137 -8.25 0.92 18.66
N SER A 138 -7.57 0.79 19.80
CA SER A 138 -7.23 -0.48 20.39
C SER A 138 -8.50 -1.28 20.78
N LEU A 139 -8.42 -2.59 20.71
CA LEU A 139 -9.52 -3.50 21.10
C LEU A 139 -9.24 -4.28 22.40
N THR A 140 -8.25 -3.89 23.20
CA THR A 140 -7.88 -4.57 24.45
C THR A 140 -9.05 -4.68 25.44
N ASP A 141 -9.92 -3.67 25.53
CA ASP A 141 -11.11 -3.69 26.39
C ASP A 141 -12.09 -4.82 26.02
N ARG A 142 -12.07 -5.29 24.76
CA ARG A 142 -12.93 -6.37 24.26
C ARG A 142 -12.23 -7.72 24.28
N ALA A 143 -10.94 -7.74 23.95
CA ALA A 143 -10.16 -8.97 23.86
C ALA A 143 -9.59 -9.45 25.21
N GLY A 144 -9.59 -8.56 26.22
CA GLY A 144 -9.00 -8.79 27.53
C GLY A 144 -7.59 -8.21 27.65
N GLU A 145 -7.18 -7.86 28.88
CA GLU A 145 -5.91 -7.15 29.17
C GLU A 145 -4.64 -7.92 28.75
N ASN A 146 -4.73 -9.25 28.61
CA ASN A 146 -3.63 -10.10 28.17
C ASN A 146 -3.56 -10.28 26.64
N ALA A 147 -4.45 -9.63 25.89
CA ALA A 147 -4.44 -9.70 24.44
C ALA A 147 -3.19 -9.03 23.88
N LYS A 148 -2.53 -9.68 22.92
CA LYS A 148 -1.44 -9.06 22.16
C LYS A 148 -1.99 -8.34 20.95
N GLU A 149 -1.69 -7.05 20.84
CA GLU A 149 -2.15 -6.20 19.77
C GLU A 149 -1.05 -5.91 18.76
N PHE A 150 -1.41 -5.99 17.48
CA PHE A 150 -0.48 -5.84 16.37
C PHE A 150 -0.99 -4.86 15.34
N PHE A 151 -0.12 -3.92 14.97
CA PHE A 151 -0.46 -2.84 14.07
C PHE A 151 0.13 -3.10 12.67
N GLY A 152 -0.75 -3.25 11.67
CA GLY A 152 -0.33 -3.30 10.27
C GLY A 152 0.37 -2.00 9.84
N PRO A 153 1.20 -2.00 8.77
CA PRO A 153 1.85 -0.78 8.30
C PRO A 153 0.90 0.37 7.91
N THR A 154 1.35 1.62 8.08
CA THR A 154 0.59 2.81 7.67
C THR A 154 0.84 3.20 6.21
N GLY A 155 -0.13 3.90 5.59
CA GLY A 155 0.01 4.51 4.27
C GLY A 155 0.93 5.73 4.27
N GLY A 156 1.45 6.05 3.08
CA GLY A 156 2.25 7.25 2.83
C GLY A 156 1.41 8.51 2.70
N GLY A 157 2.06 9.66 2.80
CA GLY A 157 1.48 10.97 2.51
C GLY A 157 1.67 11.38 1.05
N ALA A 158 0.68 12.09 0.50
CA ALA A 158 0.71 12.58 -0.88
C ALA A 158 1.70 13.73 -1.05
N SER A 159 2.28 13.82 -2.25
CA SER A 159 3.06 14.98 -2.67
C SER A 159 2.21 15.89 -3.57
N ALA A 160 2.41 17.21 -3.49
CA ALA A 160 1.64 18.15 -4.29
C ALA A 160 2.44 19.39 -4.72
N ILE A 161 2.00 19.98 -5.82
CA ILE A 161 2.37 21.34 -6.24
C ILE A 161 1.09 22.16 -6.26
N LEU A 162 1.10 23.25 -5.50
CA LEU A 162 0.02 24.22 -5.47
C LEU A 162 0.52 25.50 -6.12
N PHE A 163 -0.36 26.21 -6.81
CA PHE A 163 -0.11 27.57 -7.27
C PHE A 163 -1.15 28.50 -6.66
N ASN A 164 -0.69 29.51 -5.92
CA ASN A 164 -1.55 30.39 -5.13
C ASN A 164 -2.55 29.62 -4.24
N ASN A 165 -2.07 28.55 -3.59
CA ASN A 165 -2.83 27.63 -2.72
C ASN A 165 -3.88 26.74 -3.42
N GLU A 166 -4.02 26.80 -4.74
CA GLU A 166 -4.84 25.84 -5.49
C GLU A 166 -3.98 24.68 -5.99
N PRO A 167 -4.42 23.42 -5.84
CA PRO A 167 -3.64 22.27 -6.31
C PRO A 167 -3.55 22.28 -7.83
N LEU A 168 -2.33 22.27 -8.36
CA LEU A 168 -2.06 21.99 -9.77
C LEU A 168 -1.83 20.50 -10.00
N VAL A 169 -1.14 19.86 -9.05
CA VAL A 169 -0.76 18.47 -9.13
C VAL A 169 -0.83 17.84 -7.75
N VAL A 170 -1.41 16.65 -7.69
CA VAL A 170 -1.34 15.78 -6.52
C VAL A 170 -0.88 14.40 -6.97
N ALA A 171 0.27 13.97 -6.48
CA ALA A 171 0.77 12.62 -6.64
C ALA A 171 0.32 11.78 -5.44
N GLY A 172 -0.61 10.86 -5.67
CA GLY A 172 -1.15 9.97 -4.65
C GLY A 172 -0.08 9.07 -4.04
N ALA A 173 -0.21 8.78 -2.74
CA ALA A 173 0.73 7.95 -2.00
C ALA A 173 0.35 6.47 -2.00
N GLY A 174 1.32 5.60 -1.74
CA GLY A 174 1.09 4.18 -1.59
C GLY A 174 0.37 3.81 -0.29
N GLY A 175 -0.44 2.76 -0.33
CA GLY A 175 -1.09 2.17 0.84
C GLY A 175 -0.11 1.32 1.68
N GLY A 176 -0.39 1.19 2.97
CA GLY A 176 0.39 0.33 3.86
C GLY A 176 0.23 -1.15 3.51
N ALA A 177 1.29 -1.93 3.72
CA ALA A 177 1.23 -3.38 3.54
C ALA A 177 0.21 -4.05 4.48
N GLY A 178 -0.20 -5.28 4.14
CA GLY A 178 -1.00 -6.13 5.02
C GLY A 178 -0.13 -6.92 5.98
N ILE A 179 -0.66 -7.39 7.11
CA ILE A 179 0.09 -8.08 8.17
C ILE A 179 -0.47 -9.48 8.40
N LEU A 180 0.39 -10.42 8.81
CA LEU A 180 -0.02 -11.69 9.39
C LEU A 180 0.72 -11.88 10.71
N ILE A 181 -0.02 -12.28 11.74
CA ILE A 181 0.53 -12.60 13.05
C ILE A 181 -0.01 -13.95 13.53
N ASN A 182 0.87 -14.73 14.16
CA ASN A 182 0.50 -15.95 14.85
C ASN A 182 0.91 -15.89 16.32
N GLN A 183 0.01 -16.27 17.21
CA GLN A 183 0.29 -16.61 18.60
C GLN A 183 0.04 -18.10 18.80
N ARG A 184 0.93 -18.76 19.56
CA ARG A 184 0.94 -20.22 19.78
C ARG A 184 1.07 -20.55 21.26
N SER A 185 0.47 -21.65 21.69
CA SER A 185 0.82 -22.28 22.97
C SER A 185 2.17 -23.00 22.88
N ASN A 186 2.82 -23.22 24.03
CA ASN A 186 4.19 -23.73 24.09
C ASN A 186 4.30 -25.21 23.67
N ASP A 187 3.17 -25.93 23.70
CA ASP A 187 3.13 -27.39 23.66
C ASP A 187 3.06 -27.97 22.23
N ASN A 188 2.93 -27.14 21.19
CA ASN A 188 3.06 -27.58 19.79
C ASN A 188 3.50 -26.46 18.85
N GLN A 189 4.73 -26.54 18.34
CA GLN A 189 5.31 -25.51 17.45
C GLN A 189 4.68 -25.50 16.04
N ASP A 190 3.96 -26.56 15.64
CA ASP A 190 3.52 -26.77 14.26
C ASP A 190 2.11 -26.21 13.95
N LEU A 191 1.43 -25.61 14.94
CA LEU A 191 0.14 -24.93 14.73
C LEU A 191 0.34 -23.45 14.39
N TYR A 192 0.78 -23.16 13.17
CA TYR A 192 0.91 -21.77 12.68
C TYR A 192 0.47 -21.60 11.24
N TRP A 193 0.09 -20.37 10.91
CA TRP A 193 -0.17 -19.94 9.54
C TRP A 193 1.12 -19.47 8.88
N GLN A 194 1.41 -19.99 7.69
CA GLN A 194 2.57 -19.60 6.90
C GLN A 194 2.16 -18.92 5.60
N MET A 195 2.98 -17.99 5.12
CA MET A 195 2.85 -17.35 3.80
C MET A 195 4.15 -17.50 3.04
N ASN A 196 4.05 -17.71 1.73
CA ASN A 196 5.20 -17.86 0.85
C ASN A 196 5.51 -16.59 0.05
N GLU A 197 4.59 -15.62 0.05
CA GLU A 197 4.71 -14.35 -0.69
C GLU A 197 4.27 -13.18 0.19
N PRO A 198 4.81 -11.96 -0.03
CA PRO A 198 4.43 -10.78 0.74
C PRO A 198 2.99 -10.33 0.52
N ILE A 199 2.40 -9.65 1.52
CA ILE A 199 1.11 -8.95 1.35
C ILE A 199 1.39 -7.49 1.00
N TYR A 200 1.03 -7.08 -0.21
CA TYR A 200 1.40 -5.75 -0.72
C TYR A 200 0.34 -4.67 -0.43
N GLY A 201 0.81 -3.44 -0.21
CA GLY A 201 -0.03 -2.24 -0.26
C GLY A 201 -0.33 -1.79 -1.69
N GLY A 202 -1.47 -1.14 -1.91
CA GLY A 202 -1.85 -0.58 -3.19
C GLY A 202 -0.88 0.51 -3.66
N SER A 203 -0.55 0.53 -4.95
CA SER A 203 0.36 1.51 -5.55
C SER A 203 -0.39 2.54 -6.41
N GLY A 204 0.03 3.79 -6.35
CA GLY A 204 -0.62 4.86 -7.13
C GLY A 204 -0.24 4.84 -8.62
N GLY A 205 -1.17 5.24 -9.50
CA GLY A 205 -0.86 5.59 -10.90
C GLY A 205 -1.47 4.68 -11.98
N GLU A 206 -1.90 3.46 -11.65
CA GLU A 206 -2.66 2.58 -12.55
C GLU A 206 -3.62 1.68 -11.74
N LYS A 207 -4.87 1.53 -12.23
CA LYS A 207 -5.88 0.60 -11.67
C LYS A 207 -5.41 -0.85 -11.60
N ALA A 208 -4.49 -1.24 -12.48
CA ALA A 208 -4.35 -2.63 -12.94
C ALA A 208 -3.57 -3.54 -11.99
N ASN A 209 -2.79 -2.99 -11.06
CA ASN A 209 -2.04 -3.81 -10.13
C ASN A 209 -2.77 -3.82 -8.79
N ALA A 210 -3.78 -4.70 -8.67
CA ALA A 210 -4.10 -5.25 -7.36
C ALA A 210 -2.77 -5.72 -6.79
N ALA A 211 -2.35 -5.12 -5.69
CA ALA A 211 -1.07 -5.44 -5.09
C ALA A 211 -1.09 -6.95 -4.77
N ALA A 212 0.03 -7.65 -4.99
CA ALA A 212 0.02 -9.10 -5.02
C ALA A 212 -0.65 -9.67 -3.77
N SER A 213 -1.66 -10.51 -4.00
CA SER A 213 -2.33 -11.27 -2.96
C SER A 213 -1.55 -12.56 -2.73
N THR A 214 -1.42 -12.94 -1.46
CA THR A 214 -0.82 -14.21 -1.06
C THR A 214 -1.88 -15.08 -0.39
N VAL A 215 -1.53 -16.33 -0.12
CA VAL A 215 -2.38 -17.25 0.63
C VAL A 215 -1.63 -17.67 1.86
N ALA A 216 -2.27 -17.51 3.01
CA ALA A 216 -1.82 -18.15 4.23
C ALA A 216 -2.42 -19.55 4.33
N THR A 217 -1.55 -20.53 4.52
CA THR A 217 -1.95 -21.93 4.75
C THR A 217 -1.57 -22.35 6.15
N PHE A 218 -2.34 -23.27 6.72
CA PHE A 218 -1.96 -23.92 7.96
C PHE A 218 -0.89 -24.98 7.70
N VAL A 219 0.20 -24.98 8.46
CA VAL A 219 1.40 -25.80 8.16
C VAL A 219 1.11 -27.30 8.13
N ASN A 220 0.20 -27.76 8.99
CA ASN A 220 -0.21 -29.16 9.06
C ASN A 220 -1.49 -29.48 8.27
N ASP A 221 -2.11 -28.48 7.64
CA ASP A 221 -3.31 -28.66 6.80
C ASP A 221 -3.42 -27.54 5.75
N THR A 222 -2.87 -27.79 4.57
CA THR A 222 -2.93 -26.84 3.45
C THR A 222 -4.32 -26.73 2.81
N SER A 223 -5.29 -27.54 3.23
CA SER A 223 -6.68 -27.43 2.76
C SER A 223 -7.43 -26.27 3.42
N ALA A 224 -6.94 -25.80 4.58
CA ALA A 224 -7.33 -24.54 5.18
C ALA A 224 -6.47 -23.39 4.60
N ALA A 225 -7.12 -22.46 3.91
CA ALA A 225 -6.45 -21.39 3.20
C ALA A 225 -7.18 -20.04 3.38
N ILE A 226 -6.40 -18.99 3.61
CA ILE A 226 -6.89 -17.63 3.81
C ILE A 226 -6.18 -16.72 2.81
N PRO A 227 -6.91 -16.10 1.87
CA PRO A 227 -6.31 -15.17 0.95
C PRO A 227 -5.95 -13.87 1.67
N ALA A 228 -4.67 -13.56 1.80
CA ALA A 228 -4.23 -12.26 2.30
C ALA A 228 -4.09 -11.30 1.11
N ASN A 229 -5.12 -10.48 0.90
CA ASN A 229 -5.24 -9.66 -0.29
C ASN A 229 -4.47 -8.35 -0.18
N GLY A 230 -3.80 -7.98 -1.27
CA GLY A 230 -3.18 -6.65 -1.38
C GLY A 230 -4.19 -5.54 -1.65
N GLY A 231 -3.77 -4.30 -1.43
CA GLY A 231 -4.56 -3.11 -1.75
C GLY A 231 -4.62 -2.81 -3.26
N GLN A 232 -5.63 -2.07 -3.69
CA GLN A 232 -5.75 -1.61 -5.08
C GLN A 232 -5.06 -0.27 -5.29
N GLY A 233 -4.64 -0.03 -6.53
CA GLY A 233 -4.04 1.23 -6.92
C GLY A 233 -5.02 2.41 -6.95
N GLY A 234 -4.49 3.62 -6.74
CA GLY A 234 -5.24 4.87 -6.85
C GLY A 234 -5.44 5.27 -8.31
N GLU A 235 -6.60 5.85 -8.63
CA GLU A 235 -6.96 6.19 -10.00
C GLU A 235 -6.29 7.51 -10.46
N PRO A 236 -5.93 7.61 -11.75
CA PRO A 236 -5.52 8.87 -12.39
C PRO A 236 -6.63 9.93 -12.44
N THR A 237 -7.88 9.53 -12.22
CA THR A 237 -9.07 10.39 -12.17
C THR A 237 -9.24 11.09 -10.82
N GLY A 238 -8.38 10.80 -9.84
CA GLY A 238 -8.43 11.36 -8.50
C GLY A 238 -9.07 10.45 -7.45
N ASP A 239 -9.69 9.34 -7.84
CA ASP A 239 -10.28 8.39 -6.90
C ASP A 239 -9.20 7.59 -6.13
N GLY A 240 -9.39 7.41 -4.83
CA GLY A 240 -8.56 6.51 -4.03
C GLY A 240 -8.83 5.03 -4.35
N GLY A 241 -7.76 4.23 -4.29
CA GLY A 241 -7.83 2.77 -4.44
C GLY A 241 -8.53 2.12 -3.24
N GLN A 242 -9.20 1.00 -3.45
CA GLN A 242 -9.78 0.22 -2.36
C GLN A 242 -8.67 -0.53 -1.59
N GLY A 243 -8.87 -0.75 -0.29
CA GLY A 243 -8.03 -1.71 0.42
C GLY A 243 -8.34 -3.15 0.00
N GLY A 244 -7.48 -4.07 0.44
CA GLY A 244 -7.64 -5.49 0.13
C GLY A 244 -8.96 -6.03 0.68
N PRO A 245 -9.73 -6.79 -0.11
CA PRO A 245 -11.05 -7.28 0.28
C PRO A 245 -10.97 -8.35 1.35
N ASN A 246 -12.10 -8.52 2.06
CA ASN A 246 -12.26 -9.51 3.12
C ASN A 246 -11.87 -10.91 2.61
N PRO A 247 -11.01 -11.65 3.32
CA PRO A 247 -10.64 -12.99 2.90
C PRO A 247 -11.86 -13.90 2.87
N ALA A 248 -12.05 -14.62 1.75
CA ALA A 248 -12.95 -15.76 1.72
C ALA A 248 -12.26 -16.93 2.44
N LEU A 249 -12.72 -17.26 3.65
CA LEU A 249 -12.21 -18.38 4.41
C LEU A 249 -12.57 -19.69 3.70
N ARG A 250 -11.56 -20.46 3.28
CA ARG A 250 -11.76 -21.82 2.75
C ARG A 250 -11.42 -22.82 3.85
N LEU A 251 -12.45 -23.49 4.36
CA LEU A 251 -12.33 -24.61 5.30
C LEU A 251 -12.51 -25.93 4.53
N PRO A 252 -11.82 -27.01 4.92
CA PRO A 252 -12.00 -28.32 4.29
C PRO A 252 -13.45 -28.81 4.34
N SER A 253 -13.92 -29.45 3.26
CA SER A 253 -15.24 -30.08 3.21
C SER A 253 -15.31 -31.23 4.23
N GLY A 254 -16.11 -31.09 5.28
CA GLY A 254 -16.26 -32.08 6.36
C GLY A 254 -15.32 -31.89 7.55
N GLY A 255 -14.29 -31.05 7.40
CA GLY A 255 -13.46 -30.57 8.49
C GLY A 255 -13.77 -29.11 8.72
N ALA A 256 -14.69 -28.78 9.63
CA ALA A 256 -14.46 -27.52 10.32
C ALA A 256 -13.06 -27.63 10.96
N ILE A 257 -12.40 -26.50 11.19
CA ILE A 257 -11.64 -26.41 12.44
C ILE A 257 -12.73 -26.64 13.50
N HIS A 258 -12.96 -27.91 13.85
CA HIS A 258 -14.16 -28.34 14.57
C HIS A 258 -14.02 -27.82 15.99
N ALA A 259 -14.70 -26.70 16.19
CA ALA A 259 -14.96 -26.00 17.43
C ALA A 259 -16.08 -26.67 18.24
N GLU A 260 -16.16 -28.01 18.23
CA GLU A 260 -17.03 -28.71 19.17
C GLU A 260 -16.23 -29.05 20.43
N SER A 261 -16.56 -28.32 21.49
CA SER A 261 -15.93 -28.41 22.80
C SER A 261 -16.23 -29.76 23.44
N SER A 262 -15.32 -30.72 23.26
CA SER A 262 -15.13 -31.76 24.26
C SER A 262 -14.49 -31.11 25.50
N GLN A 263 -15.33 -30.50 26.34
CA GLN A 263 -15.05 -29.89 27.65
C GLN A 263 -14.06 -28.71 27.68
N GLY A 264 -14.58 -27.50 27.91
CA GLY A 264 -13.79 -26.37 28.46
C GLY A 264 -12.98 -25.51 27.47
N VAL A 265 -13.25 -25.62 26.16
CA VAL A 265 -12.62 -24.80 25.10
C VAL A 265 -13.61 -23.76 24.55
N SER A 266 -13.22 -22.50 24.44
CA SER A 266 -13.99 -21.41 23.79
C SER A 266 -13.15 -20.72 22.71
N ILE A 267 -13.73 -20.44 21.53
CA ILE A 267 -13.04 -19.85 20.37
C ILE A 267 -13.84 -18.65 19.83
N VAL A 268 -13.15 -17.55 19.51
CA VAL A 268 -13.71 -16.36 18.88
C VAL A 268 -13.00 -16.09 17.55
N ASN A 269 -13.77 -16.07 16.45
CA ASN A 269 -13.30 -15.77 15.10
C ASN A 269 -14.12 -14.61 14.52
N ASN A 270 -13.46 -13.64 13.89
CA ASN A 270 -14.11 -12.45 13.34
C ASN A 270 -13.50 -12.03 12.00
N THR A 271 -14.33 -11.50 11.10
CA THR A 271 -13.86 -10.84 9.88
C THR A 271 -14.60 -9.52 9.69
N ILE A 272 -13.91 -8.51 9.15
CA ILE A 272 -14.52 -7.22 8.81
C ILE A 272 -13.92 -6.67 7.53
N ALA A 273 -14.77 -6.06 6.71
CA ALA A 273 -14.33 -5.33 5.53
C ALA A 273 -13.42 -4.14 5.91
N GLY A 274 -12.58 -3.76 4.95
CA GLY A 274 -11.83 -2.51 5.01
C GLY A 274 -12.73 -1.29 4.83
N GLN A 275 -12.23 -0.12 5.22
CA GLN A 275 -12.90 1.14 4.94
C GLN A 275 -12.70 1.53 3.47
N LYS A 276 -13.75 2.07 2.85
CA LYS A 276 -13.71 2.49 1.44
C LYS A 276 -12.80 3.71 1.26
N GLY A 277 -12.07 3.75 0.15
CA GLY A 277 -11.35 4.96 -0.28
C GLY A 277 -12.28 6.12 -0.65
N GLY A 278 -11.77 7.34 -0.53
CA GLY A 278 -12.44 8.60 -0.91
C GLY A 278 -12.49 8.81 -2.42
N LYS A 279 -13.47 9.60 -2.86
CA LYS A 279 -13.72 9.92 -4.27
C LYS A 279 -13.10 11.27 -4.65
N ALA A 280 -12.81 11.42 -5.94
CA ALA A 280 -12.33 12.66 -6.52
C ALA A 280 -13.35 13.79 -6.31
N GLY A 281 -12.89 14.93 -5.82
CA GLY A 281 -13.69 16.16 -5.77
C GLY A 281 -14.45 16.42 -4.47
N ASP A 282 -14.46 15.49 -3.50
CA ASP A 282 -15.10 15.73 -2.20
C ASP A 282 -14.37 16.86 -1.43
N ASP A 283 -13.03 16.89 -1.45
CA ASP A 283 -12.24 17.93 -0.75
C ASP A 283 -10.95 18.37 -1.49
N ARG A 284 -10.69 17.86 -2.71
CA ARG A 284 -9.41 17.98 -3.48
C ARG A 284 -8.14 17.52 -2.75
N LYS A 285 -8.27 17.16 -1.47
CA LYS A 285 -7.26 16.73 -0.52
C LYS A 285 -7.95 15.72 0.40
N ALA A 286 -7.48 14.49 0.43
CA ALA A 286 -8.08 13.46 1.29
C ALA A 286 -7.01 12.61 1.97
N ASP A 287 -7.26 12.35 3.24
CA ASP A 287 -6.46 11.44 4.04
C ASP A 287 -6.83 9.98 3.73
N GLY A 288 -5.86 9.08 3.85
CA GLY A 288 -6.10 7.65 3.74
C GLY A 288 -6.98 7.13 4.88
N ALA A 289 -7.76 6.09 4.60
CA ALA A 289 -8.65 5.51 5.59
C ALA A 289 -7.88 4.79 6.71
N GLN A 290 -8.40 4.88 7.94
CA GLN A 290 -7.85 4.21 9.10
C GLN A 290 -7.93 2.69 9.00
N SER A 291 -7.00 1.98 9.65
CA SER A 291 -7.02 0.51 9.70
C SER A 291 -8.36 -0.01 10.22
N SER A 292 -8.87 -1.09 9.63
CA SER A 292 -9.83 -1.94 10.32
C SER A 292 -9.11 -2.78 11.37
N ALA A 293 -9.79 -3.11 12.48
CA ALA A 293 -9.22 -3.93 13.54
C ALA A 293 -10.22 -4.99 14.02
N GLN A 294 -9.73 -6.19 14.34
CA GLN A 294 -10.50 -7.25 15.00
C GLN A 294 -9.61 -8.10 15.90
N TYR A 295 -10.25 -8.90 16.75
CA TYR A 295 -9.57 -9.85 17.62
C TYR A 295 -10.10 -11.26 17.46
N SER A 296 -9.23 -12.23 17.78
CA SER A 296 -9.56 -13.63 17.99
C SER A 296 -9.03 -14.08 19.34
N SER A 297 -9.73 -15.01 19.98
CA SER A 297 -9.27 -15.62 21.21
C SER A 297 -9.56 -17.12 21.25
N VAL A 298 -8.73 -17.83 22.00
CA VAL A 298 -8.95 -19.22 22.39
C VAL A 298 -8.74 -19.32 23.90
N THR A 299 -9.72 -19.90 24.59
CA THR A 299 -9.67 -20.15 26.03
C THR A 299 -9.72 -21.65 26.27
N LEU A 300 -8.78 -22.16 27.05
CA LEU A 300 -8.70 -23.56 27.47
C LEU A 300 -8.59 -23.62 29.00
N GLY A 301 -9.68 -23.99 29.67
CA GLY A 301 -9.73 -23.95 31.13
C GLY A 301 -9.52 -22.52 31.67
N ALA A 302 -8.41 -22.29 32.38
CA ALA A 302 -8.05 -20.97 32.93
C ALA A 302 -7.13 -20.15 32.01
N GLU A 303 -6.63 -20.72 30.91
CA GLU A 303 -5.70 -20.05 30.01
C GLU A 303 -6.45 -19.44 28.84
N THR A 304 -6.16 -18.17 28.52
CA THR A 304 -6.70 -17.47 27.35
C THR A 304 -5.58 -16.89 26.53
N LEU A 305 -5.61 -17.14 25.22
CA LEU A 305 -4.74 -16.53 24.24
C LEU A 305 -5.60 -15.65 23.33
N ALA A 306 -5.34 -14.35 23.34
CA ALA A 306 -6.07 -13.37 22.55
C ALA A 306 -5.10 -12.56 21.69
N THR A 307 -5.48 -12.31 20.45
CA THR A 307 -4.70 -11.53 19.47
C THR A 307 -5.60 -10.50 18.81
N ILE A 308 -5.16 -9.26 18.78
CA ILE A 308 -5.79 -8.15 18.07
C ILE A 308 -4.89 -7.80 16.87
N VAL A 309 -5.49 -7.55 15.72
CA VAL A 309 -4.77 -7.12 14.52
C VAL A 309 -5.44 -5.92 13.88
N HIS A 310 -4.61 -4.99 13.42
CA HIS A 310 -4.99 -3.88 12.57
C HIS A 310 -4.50 -4.13 11.14
N SER A 311 -5.35 -3.87 10.15
CA SER A 311 -4.97 -3.95 8.73
C SER A 311 -4.03 -2.84 8.29
N GLY A 312 -3.49 -2.97 7.08
CA GLY A 312 -2.80 -1.88 6.40
C GLY A 312 -3.73 -0.70 6.14
N THR A 313 -3.22 0.51 6.31
CA THR A 313 -4.01 1.74 6.15
C THR A 313 -3.88 2.34 4.75
N GLY A 314 -4.84 3.19 4.36
CA GLY A 314 -4.84 3.80 3.04
C GLY A 314 -3.76 4.88 2.85
N GLY A 315 -3.33 5.11 1.62
CA GLY A 315 -2.45 6.24 1.26
C GLY A 315 -3.22 7.55 1.12
N GLY A 316 -2.58 8.68 1.43
CA GLY A 316 -3.15 10.02 1.18
C GLY A 316 -3.15 10.39 -0.30
N GLY A 317 -4.02 11.31 -0.73
CA GLY A 317 -4.11 11.70 -2.14
C GLY A 317 -5.12 12.82 -2.42
N TYR A 318 -5.48 12.96 -3.70
CA TYR A 318 -6.61 13.79 -4.13
C TYR A 318 -7.94 13.18 -3.65
N GLY A 319 -8.02 11.85 -3.73
CA GLY A 319 -8.93 10.98 -2.99
C GLY A 319 -8.11 10.03 -2.10
N GLY A 320 -8.57 9.75 -0.89
CA GLY A 320 -7.85 8.92 0.08
C GLY A 320 -7.98 7.44 -0.24
N GLY A 321 -6.91 6.65 -0.09
CA GLY A 321 -6.98 5.20 -0.24
C GLY A 321 -7.81 4.54 0.87
N GLY A 322 -8.45 3.41 0.58
CA GLY A 322 -9.16 2.58 1.56
C GLY A 322 -8.22 1.79 2.47
N SER A 323 -8.71 1.28 3.58
CA SER A 323 -7.94 0.38 4.45
C SER A 323 -8.21 -1.08 4.12
N GLY A 324 -7.28 -1.97 4.46
CA GLY A 324 -7.47 -3.41 4.26
C GLY A 324 -8.55 -3.98 5.18
N SER A 325 -9.14 -5.10 4.79
CA SER A 325 -9.94 -5.95 5.68
C SER A 325 -9.11 -6.63 6.76
N VAL A 326 -9.78 -7.18 7.77
CA VAL A 326 -9.17 -8.03 8.79
C VAL A 326 -9.92 -9.36 8.91
N ALA A 327 -9.18 -10.45 9.12
CA ALA A 327 -9.69 -11.71 9.64
C ALA A 327 -8.87 -12.18 10.84
N ALA A 328 -9.52 -12.61 11.91
CA ALA A 328 -8.90 -13.14 13.10
C ALA A 328 -9.48 -14.53 13.37
N LEU A 329 -8.61 -15.53 13.54
CA LEU A 329 -8.95 -16.95 13.62
C LEU A 329 -8.16 -17.65 14.72
N ALA A 330 -8.85 -18.39 15.55
CA ALA A 330 -8.28 -19.29 16.53
C ALA A 330 -8.53 -20.76 16.15
N ALA A 331 -7.57 -21.61 16.52
CA ALA A 331 -7.60 -23.05 16.29
C ALA A 331 -7.12 -23.80 17.54
N TYR A 332 -7.64 -25.00 17.73
CA TYR A 332 -7.30 -25.92 18.82
C TYR A 332 -7.12 -27.33 18.26
N GLN A 333 -6.11 -28.05 18.76
CA GLN A 333 -5.88 -29.47 18.50
C GLN A 333 -5.91 -30.22 19.84
N GLY A 334 -6.90 -31.08 20.02
CA GLY A 334 -7.01 -31.94 21.20
C GLY A 334 -6.04 -33.13 21.18
N GLU A 335 -5.76 -33.69 22.36
CA GLU A 335 -4.97 -34.92 22.49
C GLU A 335 -5.58 -36.08 21.68
N GLY A 336 -4.75 -36.72 20.84
CA GLY A 336 -5.14 -37.88 20.03
C GLY A 336 -5.69 -37.59 18.63
N GLY A 337 -5.84 -36.33 18.24
CA GLY A 337 -6.20 -35.95 16.87
C GLY A 337 -4.99 -35.94 15.95
N THR A 338 -4.79 -36.99 15.15
CA THR A 338 -3.90 -36.91 13.98
C THR A 338 -4.36 -35.76 13.08
N ALA A 339 -3.44 -34.88 12.68
CA ALA A 339 -3.72 -33.84 11.69
C ALA A 339 -4.44 -34.46 10.47
N PRO A 340 -5.47 -33.81 9.88
CA PRO A 340 -6.12 -34.34 8.69
C PRO A 340 -5.07 -34.46 7.57
N GLY A 341 -4.67 -35.69 7.23
CA GLY A 341 -3.75 -35.96 6.12
C GLY A 341 -2.48 -36.75 6.45
N ALA A 342 -2.15 -36.99 7.73
CA ALA A 342 -1.07 -37.93 8.06
C ALA A 342 -1.63 -39.35 8.14
N SER A 343 -1.68 -40.05 7.01
CA SER A 343 -1.85 -41.50 7.01
C SER A 343 -0.66 -42.12 7.76
N ALA A 344 -0.89 -42.65 8.96
CA ALA A 344 0.12 -43.45 9.64
C ALA A 344 0.49 -44.66 8.74
N PRO A 345 1.78 -45.03 8.61
CA PRO A 345 2.12 -46.29 7.98
C PRO A 345 1.51 -47.42 8.81
N GLU A 346 0.81 -48.31 8.13
CA GLU A 346 0.13 -49.47 8.70
C GLU A 346 1.17 -50.43 9.29
N GLU A 347 1.41 -50.37 10.61
CA GLU A 347 2.19 -51.39 11.30
C GLU A 347 1.28 -52.54 11.73
N THR A 348 1.54 -53.67 11.09
CA THR A 348 1.04 -55.01 11.37
C THR A 348 1.16 -55.36 12.86
N LYS A 349 0.04 -55.83 13.42
CA LYS A 349 -0.01 -56.54 14.71
C LYS A 349 0.97 -57.71 14.70
N ASP A 350 1.92 -57.74 15.62
CA ASP A 350 2.24 -58.99 16.30
C ASP A 350 2.86 -58.80 17.69
N SER A 351 2.38 -59.66 18.58
CA SER A 351 2.64 -59.80 20.01
C SER A 351 4.08 -60.19 20.38
N ALA A 352 4.64 -59.67 21.49
CA ALA A 352 5.14 -60.44 22.65
C ALA A 352 6.10 -59.68 23.60
N LYS A 353 5.86 -59.90 24.91
CA LYS A 353 6.82 -60.07 26.03
C LYS A 353 7.76 -58.92 26.49
N SER A 354 7.52 -58.47 27.72
CA SER A 354 8.28 -58.79 28.97
C SER A 354 8.52 -57.59 29.90
N THR A 355 8.65 -57.90 31.19
CA THR A 355 8.30 -57.12 32.40
C THR A 355 9.57 -56.50 33.09
N PRO A 356 9.53 -55.94 34.33
CA PRO A 356 9.85 -54.54 34.66
C PRO A 356 11.06 -54.33 35.62
N THR A 357 11.47 -53.07 35.88
CA THR A 357 12.25 -52.66 37.07
C THR A 357 12.08 -51.14 37.30
N GLN A 358 11.41 -50.73 38.39
CA GLN A 358 11.95 -50.09 39.64
C GLN A 358 12.47 -48.65 39.44
N ASP A 359 12.18 -47.63 40.26
CA ASP A 359 11.53 -47.54 41.58
C ASP A 359 11.22 -46.07 41.93
N HIS A 360 10.21 -45.87 42.81
CA HIS A 360 9.97 -44.78 43.78
C HIS A 360 10.09 -43.28 43.36
N ALA A 361 9.13 -42.38 43.61
CA ALA A 361 8.48 -42.13 44.90
C ALA A 361 7.10 -41.43 44.77
N LYS A 362 6.17 -41.82 45.65
CA LYS A 362 4.94 -41.08 45.99
C LYS A 362 5.31 -39.92 46.92
N GLY A 363 4.83 -38.72 46.61
CA GLY A 363 4.83 -37.58 47.53
C GLY A 363 3.96 -36.45 47.01
N GLU A 364 2.91 -36.16 47.75
CA GLU A 364 2.04 -34.96 47.68
C GLU A 364 0.96 -34.93 46.58
N THR A 365 -0.26 -35.24 47.06
CA THR A 365 -1.54 -34.79 46.49
C THR A 365 -1.60 -33.26 46.50
N SER A 366 -1.06 -32.62 45.47
CA SER A 366 -1.68 -31.39 45.00
C SER A 366 -3.02 -31.80 44.37
N LYS A 367 -4.10 -31.08 44.72
CA LYS A 367 -5.34 -31.12 43.93
C LYS A 367 -4.97 -30.67 42.52
N GLY A 368 -4.53 -31.62 41.69
CA GLY A 368 -4.15 -31.37 40.32
C GLY A 368 -5.39 -30.93 39.59
N ILE A 369 -5.48 -29.63 39.33
CA ILE A 369 -6.30 -29.15 38.21
C ILE A 369 -5.70 -29.86 37.00
N THR A 370 -6.39 -30.89 36.51
CA THR A 370 -6.04 -31.56 35.26
C THR A 370 -6.08 -30.46 34.19
N ARG A 371 -4.92 -29.94 33.82
CA ARG A 371 -4.80 -29.00 32.71
C ARG A 371 -5.25 -29.76 31.47
N PRO A 372 -6.19 -29.25 30.66
CA PRO A 372 -6.46 -29.85 29.37
C PRO A 372 -5.15 -29.77 28.57
N THR A 373 -4.55 -30.93 28.27
CA THR A 373 -3.35 -31.04 27.47
C THR A 373 -3.75 -30.99 26.01
N GLY A 374 -3.47 -29.86 25.36
CA GLY A 374 -3.86 -29.60 23.98
C GLY A 374 -3.22 -28.31 23.46
N ALA A 375 -2.90 -28.28 22.18
CA ALA A 375 -2.23 -27.13 21.58
C ALA A 375 -3.22 -26.20 20.89
N PHE A 376 -2.98 -24.90 20.98
CA PHE A 376 -3.87 -23.88 20.43
C PHE A 376 -3.11 -22.71 19.84
N SER A 377 -3.71 -22.07 18.84
CA SER A 377 -3.15 -20.93 18.13
C SER A 377 -4.22 -19.87 17.88
N ALA A 378 -3.84 -18.60 17.92
CA ALA A 378 -4.63 -17.50 17.39
C ALA A 378 -3.81 -16.82 16.28
N GLY A 379 -4.30 -16.93 15.04
CA GLY A 379 -3.77 -16.27 13.86
C GLY A 379 -4.63 -15.09 13.45
N ALA A 380 -4.02 -14.01 13.01
CA ALA A 380 -4.73 -12.81 12.60
C ALA A 380 -4.11 -12.21 11.33
N PHE A 381 -4.96 -11.78 10.41
CA PHE A 381 -4.65 -11.35 9.05
C PHE A 381 -5.21 -9.96 8.83
N GLY A 382 -4.35 -9.04 8.40
CA GLY A 382 -4.72 -7.72 7.90
C GLY A 382 -4.36 -7.63 6.42
N ALA A 383 -5.32 -7.28 5.57
CA ALA A 383 -5.06 -7.00 4.17
C ALA A 383 -4.31 -5.66 3.98
N GLY A 384 -3.74 -5.45 2.79
CA GLY A 384 -3.07 -4.20 2.44
C GLY A 384 -4.05 -3.03 2.26
N GLY A 385 -3.61 -1.81 2.55
CA GLY A 385 -4.37 -0.60 2.27
C GLY A 385 -4.25 -0.17 0.80
N GLY A 386 -5.25 0.55 0.29
CA GLY A 386 -5.26 1.09 -1.07
C GLY A 386 -4.42 2.36 -1.20
N ALA A 387 -3.96 2.66 -2.42
CA ALA A 387 -3.23 3.91 -2.71
C ALA A 387 -4.17 5.13 -2.79
N GLY A 388 -3.62 6.32 -2.57
CA GLY A 388 -4.33 7.57 -2.80
C GLY A 388 -4.47 7.89 -4.30
N GLY A 389 -5.55 8.57 -4.64
CA GLY A 389 -5.82 9.06 -5.99
C GLY A 389 -4.90 10.21 -6.39
N SER A 390 -4.63 10.33 -7.69
CA SER A 390 -3.74 11.37 -8.25
C SER A 390 -4.51 12.36 -9.10
N TYR A 391 -4.01 13.59 -9.20
CA TYR A 391 -4.68 14.67 -9.92
C TYR A 391 -3.67 15.54 -10.67
N VAL A 392 -4.07 15.98 -11.86
CA VAL A 392 -3.35 16.95 -12.68
C VAL A 392 -4.37 17.94 -13.22
N ASP A 393 -4.15 19.23 -12.94
CA ASP A 393 -5.00 20.28 -13.45
C ASP A 393 -4.87 20.41 -14.97
N LYS A 394 -5.97 20.80 -15.62
CA LYS A 394 -6.06 20.97 -17.08
C LYS A 394 -5.10 22.02 -17.66
N THR A 395 -4.59 22.92 -16.83
CA THR A 395 -3.61 23.94 -17.23
C THR A 395 -2.18 23.39 -17.34
N VAL A 396 -1.94 22.18 -16.83
CA VAL A 396 -0.66 21.48 -16.97
C VAL A 396 -0.57 20.89 -18.38
N GLU A 397 0.38 21.39 -19.16
CA GLU A 397 0.72 20.87 -20.47
C GLU A 397 1.55 19.59 -20.34
N LYS A 398 1.27 18.61 -21.21
CA LYS A 398 1.93 17.28 -21.20
C LYS A 398 1.88 16.59 -19.83
N GLY A 399 0.86 16.90 -19.04
CA GLY A 399 0.59 16.26 -17.76
C GLY A 399 0.40 14.76 -17.94
N VAL A 400 1.28 13.96 -17.34
CA VAL A 400 1.19 12.49 -17.38
C VAL A 400 1.32 11.93 -15.97
N ILE A 401 0.45 10.99 -15.66
CA ILE A 401 0.46 10.19 -14.44
C ILE A 401 1.09 8.85 -14.80
N VAL A 402 2.15 8.47 -14.09
CA VAL A 402 2.85 7.19 -14.27
C VAL A 402 2.91 6.43 -12.95
N PRO A 403 2.92 5.08 -12.99
CA PRO A 403 3.14 4.27 -11.80
C PRO A 403 4.39 4.67 -11.03
N GLY A 404 4.31 4.61 -9.70
CA GLY A 404 5.45 4.79 -8.82
C GLY A 404 6.44 3.63 -8.86
N GLU A 405 7.74 3.94 -8.76
CA GLU A 405 8.80 2.94 -8.60
C GLU A 405 9.41 2.94 -7.18
N ASN A 406 9.02 3.89 -6.33
CA ASN A 406 9.50 4.03 -4.97
C ASN A 406 8.73 3.12 -3.99
N TRP A 407 8.79 1.82 -4.19
CA TRP A 407 8.16 0.84 -3.31
C TRP A 407 8.65 0.96 -1.86
N GLY A 408 7.80 0.56 -0.91
CA GLY A 408 8.17 0.54 0.49
C GLY A 408 9.35 -0.39 0.76
N VAL A 409 10.21 0.00 1.69
CA VAL A 409 11.38 -0.76 2.11
C VAL A 409 11.29 -1.04 3.59
N VAL A 410 11.58 -2.28 4.00
CA VAL A 410 11.50 -2.70 5.40
C VAL A 410 12.42 -1.84 6.26
N GLY A 411 11.89 -1.38 7.40
CA GLY A 411 12.63 -0.55 8.35
C GLY A 411 12.90 0.89 7.90
N GLN A 412 12.41 1.29 6.71
CA GLN A 412 12.65 2.63 6.17
C GLN A 412 11.34 3.32 5.80
N ARG A 413 11.32 4.65 5.96
CA ARG A 413 10.26 5.50 5.41
C ARG A 413 10.68 6.04 4.06
N ILE A 414 10.11 5.50 2.99
CA ILE A 414 10.40 5.97 1.63
C ILE A 414 9.53 7.19 1.32
N HIS A 415 10.16 8.37 1.36
CA HIS A 415 9.50 9.66 1.17
C HIS A 415 9.17 9.94 -0.32
N GLY A 416 8.25 10.88 -0.52
CA GLY A 416 8.00 11.47 -1.83
C GLY A 416 9.13 12.43 -2.24
N ALA A 417 9.15 12.80 -3.51
CA ALA A 417 10.17 13.67 -4.07
C ALA A 417 9.57 14.66 -5.06
N ILE A 418 10.14 15.87 -5.15
CA ILE A 418 9.75 16.85 -6.15
C ILE A 418 11.01 17.40 -6.83
N LYS A 419 11.05 17.30 -8.15
CA LYS A 419 12.05 17.92 -9.01
C LYS A 419 11.34 18.98 -9.85
N PHE A 420 11.92 20.17 -9.94
CA PHE A 420 11.39 21.22 -10.79
C PHE A 420 12.49 22.15 -11.32
N TRP A 421 12.24 22.73 -12.48
CA TRP A 421 13.13 23.69 -13.11
C TRP A 421 12.34 24.68 -13.97
N TYR A 422 12.88 25.89 -14.11
CA TYR A 422 12.27 26.94 -14.91
C TYR A 422 12.89 27.00 -16.30
N CYS A 423 12.02 27.21 -17.28
CA CYS A 423 12.32 27.89 -18.54
C CYS A 423 11.40 29.13 -18.60
#